data_AF-A0AAW1T8P8-F1
#
_entry.id   AF-A0AAW1T8P8-F1
#
_cell.length_a   1.000
_cell.length_b   1.000
_cell.length_c   1.000
_cell.angle_alpha   90.00
_cell.angle_beta   90.00
_cell.angle_gamma   90.00
#
_symmetry.space_group_name_H-M   'P 1'
#
loop_
_entity.id
_entity.type
_entity.pdbx_description
1 polymer ?
#
loop_
_entity_poly.entity_id
_entity_poly.type
_entity_poly.pdbx_seq_one_letter_code
_entity_poly.pdbx_strand_id
1 'polypeptide(L)'
;MSHQQVTVGEHVQNFLDQCKVASQGSTRKVLWGSELGGGGRQGKGQTFVAIVRLGADAQGRQAVGCCFQFVQNGRMVVVFRNYGCQLRMDHMQLGTSTKKDKADLAGYFGEGAKVELNRLVAQGAYVEYRTGNVRWDFEYLKADGCENPDLHIVSHREGPTADDHTTMRISFPAHWNAKGQLIHAALDFQSYLFFQDSYPALVWPIPAKAKPGDIAGLEVLPDPKHHGRIFAHGMPVCLEGRLKGFGLNYLGHGGSFGTLKLGRDRNSIKVSLLIKAIPSVAAYLKRSNPAQHAQLIDLIYACLEQYPRSAMQDLYWDDESRNHANARDWDQLIPDLLQKFKAANGVQNDEKVPSDSTQGEMELELAYLGIQTVRVSKGLMDLFHQANLVPSVQQLWERHSKSLLDQPDATQLSAEQQQHWRTELAHLFRPWVKPEKLLFKSLLPGNTSPIRALPGNVFLLDANLLGINNVHELMQRSGAELCR
;
A
#
# COMPACT_ATOMS: atom_id res chain seq x y z
N MET A 1 -12.96 -10.34 29.68
CA MET A 1 -13.34 -8.96 29.32
C MET A 1 -12.32 -8.03 29.95
N SER A 2 -11.37 -7.49 29.18
CA SER A 2 -10.44 -6.47 29.67
C SER A 2 -11.06 -5.10 29.43
N HIS A 3 -11.42 -4.39 30.50
CA HIS A 3 -11.76 -2.98 30.44
C HIS A 3 -10.52 -2.22 29.94
N GLN A 4 -10.50 -1.84 28.66
CA GLN A 4 -9.64 -0.73 28.23
C GLN A 4 -10.15 0.49 28.99
N GLN A 5 -9.33 1.01 29.90
CA GLN A 5 -9.50 2.37 30.41
C GLN A 5 -9.31 3.31 29.21
N VAL A 6 -10.42 3.62 28.54
CA VAL A 6 -10.51 4.73 27.59
C VAL A 6 -10.30 5.98 28.43
N THR A 7 -9.16 6.65 28.24
CA THR A 7 -8.87 7.92 28.92
C THR A 7 -9.92 8.95 28.49
N VAL A 8 -10.32 9.79 29.44
CA VAL A 8 -11.47 10.72 29.43
C VAL A 8 -11.60 11.63 28.18
N GLY A 9 -10.57 11.71 27.33
CA GLY A 9 -10.57 12.54 26.11
C GLY A 9 -11.07 11.88 24.81
N GLU A 10 -11.27 10.56 24.74
CA GLU A 10 -11.47 9.87 23.45
C GLU A 10 -12.96 9.62 23.05
N HIS A 11 -13.92 10.05 23.88
CA HIS A 11 -15.31 9.62 23.76
C HIS A 11 -16.08 10.14 22.52
N VAL A 12 -15.83 11.38 22.07
CA VAL A 12 -16.59 12.00 20.96
C VAL A 12 -16.21 11.40 19.60
N GLN A 13 -14.93 11.16 19.40
CA GLN A 13 -14.45 10.54 18.17
C GLN A 13 -14.81 9.05 18.13
N ASN A 14 -14.65 8.34 19.26
CA ASN A 14 -15.08 6.94 19.38
C ASN A 14 -16.60 6.77 19.16
N PHE A 15 -17.43 7.75 19.56
CA PHE A 15 -18.87 7.79 19.28
C PHE A 15 -19.17 7.73 17.78
N LEU A 16 -18.54 8.59 16.98
CA LEU A 16 -18.77 8.69 15.53
C LEU A 16 -18.22 7.47 14.78
N ASP A 17 -17.07 7.00 15.21
CA ASP A 17 -16.42 5.81 14.69
C ASP A 17 -17.26 4.55 14.91
N GLN A 18 -17.82 4.38 16.11
CA GLN A 18 -18.74 3.28 16.42
C GLN A 18 -20.00 3.33 15.56
N CYS A 19 -20.56 4.52 15.32
CA CYS A 19 -21.70 4.68 14.40
C CYS A 19 -21.35 4.21 12.98
N LYS A 20 -20.12 4.51 12.53
CA LYS A 20 -19.66 4.14 11.19
C LYS A 20 -19.32 2.66 11.08
N VAL A 21 -18.63 2.07 12.04
CA VAL A 21 -18.33 0.63 12.05
C VAL A 21 -19.61 -0.20 12.09
N ALA A 22 -20.58 0.18 12.94
CA ALA A 22 -21.89 -0.48 12.96
C ALA A 22 -22.60 -0.39 11.59
N SER A 23 -22.38 0.69 10.83
CA SER A 23 -22.99 0.90 9.51
C SER A 23 -22.37 0.06 8.38
N GLN A 24 -21.22 -0.58 8.56
CA GLN A 24 -20.45 -1.22 7.48
C GLN A 24 -21.02 -2.58 7.00
N GLY A 25 -21.98 -3.17 7.72
CA GLY A 25 -22.59 -4.47 7.38
C GLY A 25 -23.96 -4.41 6.71
N SER A 26 -24.51 -3.20 6.48
CA SER A 26 -25.92 -3.03 6.14
C SER A 26 -26.13 -2.65 4.68
N THR A 27 -27.15 -3.23 4.04
CA THR A 27 -27.60 -2.86 2.70
C THR A 27 -28.03 -1.39 2.70
N ARG A 28 -27.48 -0.56 1.80
CA ARG A 28 -27.98 0.81 1.56
C ARG A 28 -29.42 0.69 1.09
N LYS A 29 -30.39 0.98 1.96
CA LYS A 29 -31.80 1.06 1.59
C LYS A 29 -32.18 2.53 1.48
N VAL A 30 -32.63 2.94 0.30
CA VAL A 30 -33.26 4.24 0.09
C VAL A 30 -34.73 4.09 0.47
N LEU A 31 -35.12 4.66 1.60
CA LEU A 31 -36.53 4.67 2.02
C LEU A 31 -37.19 5.95 1.54
N TRP A 32 -38.31 5.80 0.83
CA TRP A 32 -39.19 6.91 0.47
C TRP A 32 -40.20 7.14 1.60
N GLY A 33 -40.58 8.39 1.84
CA GLY A 33 -41.21 8.90 3.08
C GLY A 33 -42.42 8.15 3.65
N SER A 34 -43.07 7.25 2.92
CA SER A 34 -44.13 6.36 3.44
C SER A 34 -43.62 5.19 4.29
N GLU A 35 -42.34 4.81 4.17
CA GLU A 35 -41.78 3.61 4.82
C GLU A 35 -41.14 3.87 6.21
N LEU A 36 -41.00 5.13 6.64
CA LEU A 36 -40.29 5.53 7.86
C LEU A 36 -41.17 5.56 9.14
N GLY A 37 -42.38 5.02 9.11
CA GLY A 37 -43.15 4.67 10.32
C GLY A 37 -43.49 5.82 11.29
N GLY A 38 -43.58 7.06 10.80
CA GLY A 38 -44.02 8.20 11.60
C GLY A 38 -45.42 8.64 11.21
N GLY A 39 -46.44 8.28 12.00
CA GLY A 39 -47.85 8.65 11.82
C GLY A 39 -48.18 10.14 12.06
N GLY A 40 -47.33 11.05 11.59
CA GLY A 40 -47.58 12.49 11.58
C GLY A 40 -47.96 12.95 10.18
N ARG A 41 -49.11 13.61 10.04
CA ARG A 41 -49.65 14.18 8.78
C ARG A 41 -48.54 14.86 7.95
N GLN A 42 -48.13 14.22 6.86
CA GLN A 42 -47.13 14.73 5.94
C GLN A 42 -47.70 15.89 5.11
N GLY A 43 -47.05 17.05 5.19
CA GLY A 43 -47.23 18.11 4.21
C GLY A 43 -46.72 17.64 2.85
N LYS A 44 -47.54 17.82 1.80
CA LYS A 44 -47.17 17.54 0.41
C LYS A 44 -45.87 18.30 0.06
N GLY A 45 -44.80 17.57 -0.27
CA GLY A 45 -43.57 18.16 -0.83
C GLY A 45 -42.24 17.76 -0.18
N GLN A 46 -42.21 16.88 0.82
CA GLN A 46 -40.94 16.47 1.45
C GLN A 46 -40.41 15.17 0.83
N THR A 47 -39.34 15.28 0.04
CA THR A 47 -38.57 14.13 -0.45
C THR A 47 -37.57 13.69 0.62
N PHE A 48 -37.84 12.56 1.27
CA PHE A 48 -36.91 11.91 2.19
C PHE A 48 -36.08 10.90 1.40
N VAL A 49 -34.75 11.02 1.45
CA VAL A 49 -33.82 9.99 0.95
C VAL A 49 -33.06 9.47 2.17
N ALA A 50 -33.71 8.65 3.00
CA ALA A 50 -33.02 8.06 4.14
C ALA A 50 -32.13 6.91 3.66
N ILE A 51 -30.81 7.08 3.77
CA ILE A 51 -29.86 5.96 3.70
C ILE A 51 -29.77 5.40 5.11
N VAL A 52 -30.47 4.29 5.36
CA VAL A 52 -30.45 3.62 6.67
C VAL A 52 -29.36 2.54 6.65
N ARG A 53 -28.38 2.64 7.55
CA ARG A 53 -27.42 1.56 7.81
C ARG A 53 -27.59 1.07 9.25
N LEU A 54 -28.14 -0.14 9.41
CA LEU A 54 -28.40 -0.81 10.70
C LEU A 54 -27.38 -1.94 10.89
N GLY A 55 -26.46 -1.81 11.83
CA GLY A 55 -25.60 -2.92 12.25
C GLY A 55 -26.21 -3.66 13.42
N ALA A 56 -26.53 -4.94 13.28
CA ALA A 56 -26.74 -5.81 14.45
C ALA A 56 -25.39 -6.39 14.87
N ASP A 57 -25.14 -6.53 16.17
CA ASP A 57 -24.01 -7.35 16.63
C ASP A 57 -24.29 -8.84 16.36
N ALA A 58 -23.26 -9.68 16.44
CA ALA A 58 -23.36 -11.13 16.18
C ALA A 58 -24.34 -11.88 17.13
N GLN A 59 -24.95 -11.18 18.09
CA GLN A 59 -25.84 -11.70 19.13
C GLN A 59 -27.27 -11.16 18.98
N GLY A 60 -27.59 -10.43 17.92
CA GLY A 60 -28.96 -9.97 17.62
C GLY A 60 -29.41 -8.78 18.48
N ARG A 61 -28.50 -8.05 19.12
CA ARG A 61 -28.85 -6.83 19.87
C ARG A 61 -29.00 -5.63 18.94
N GLN A 62 -29.92 -4.72 19.28
CA GLN A 62 -30.20 -3.48 18.55
C GLN A 62 -28.93 -2.66 18.33
N ALA A 63 -28.89 -1.95 17.19
CA ALA A 63 -27.69 -1.35 16.64
C ALA A 63 -26.93 -0.45 17.61
N VAL A 64 -25.60 -0.63 17.69
CA VAL A 64 -24.69 0.23 18.47
C VAL A 64 -24.69 1.67 17.93
N GLY A 65 -24.98 1.87 16.64
CA GLY A 65 -25.27 3.17 16.07
C GLY A 65 -25.75 3.16 14.62
N CYS A 66 -26.20 4.31 14.12
CA CYS A 66 -26.71 4.52 12.76
C CYS A 66 -26.38 5.92 12.22
N CYS A 67 -26.35 6.05 10.90
CA CYS A 67 -26.21 7.31 10.18
C CYS A 67 -27.34 7.43 9.17
N PHE A 68 -28.00 8.60 9.11
CA PHE A 68 -29.06 8.91 8.17
C PHE A 68 -28.76 10.23 7.48
N GLN A 69 -29.14 10.33 6.21
CA GLN A 69 -29.16 11.57 5.47
C GLN A 69 -30.59 11.81 4.98
N PHE A 70 -31.10 13.04 4.94
CA PHE A 70 -32.40 13.37 4.34
C PHE A 70 -32.53 14.88 4.13
N VAL A 71 -33.50 15.32 3.32
CA VAL A 71 -33.82 16.75 3.18
C VAL A 71 -35.03 17.10 4.04
N GLN A 72 -34.92 18.13 4.87
CA GLN A 72 -36.01 18.68 5.68
C GLN A 72 -36.02 20.20 5.56
N ASN A 73 -37.16 20.78 5.21
CA ASN A 73 -37.37 22.25 5.13
C ASN A 73 -36.29 22.97 4.30
N GLY A 74 -35.95 22.43 3.12
CA GLY A 74 -34.93 23.02 2.25
C GLY A 74 -33.49 22.91 2.77
N ARG A 75 -33.26 22.11 3.82
CA ARG A 75 -31.92 21.83 4.37
C ARG A 75 -31.61 20.34 4.23
N MET A 76 -30.38 20.04 3.87
CA MET A 76 -29.84 18.70 4.01
C MET A 76 -29.54 18.45 5.49
N VAL A 77 -29.97 17.30 5.99
CA VAL A 77 -29.78 16.88 7.37
C VAL A 77 -29.04 15.56 7.38
N VAL A 78 -27.98 15.49 8.18
CA VAL A 78 -27.24 14.26 8.47
C VAL A 78 -27.35 13.98 9.96
N VAL A 79 -27.74 12.77 10.34
CA VAL A 79 -27.95 12.36 11.73
C VAL A 79 -27.09 11.15 12.03
N PHE A 80 -26.23 11.25 13.04
CA PHE A 80 -25.50 10.13 13.64
C PHE A 80 -26.13 9.82 14.99
N ARG A 81 -26.32 8.54 15.30
CA ARG A 81 -26.88 8.12 16.59
C ARG A 81 -26.16 6.90 17.12
N ASN A 82 -25.83 6.89 18.41
CA ASN A 82 -25.20 5.76 19.10
C ASN A 82 -26.02 5.43 20.35
N TYR A 83 -26.53 4.21 20.44
CA TYR A 83 -27.46 3.75 21.47
C TYR A 83 -26.78 3.21 22.75
N GLY A 84 -25.45 3.30 22.83
CA GLY A 84 -24.67 2.86 23.99
C GLY A 84 -23.70 3.92 24.51
N CYS A 85 -23.90 5.18 24.15
CA CYS A 85 -23.00 6.28 24.49
C CYS A 85 -23.77 7.49 25.02
N GLN A 86 -23.30 8.03 26.14
CA GLN A 86 -23.65 9.37 26.63
C GLN A 86 -22.39 10.21 26.72
N LEU A 87 -22.38 11.33 26.03
CA LEU A 87 -21.33 12.34 26.13
C LEU A 87 -21.59 13.28 27.31
N ARG A 88 -20.51 13.70 27.96
CA ARG A 88 -20.48 14.72 29.02
C ARG A 88 -19.75 15.96 28.50
N MET A 89 -20.03 17.12 29.08
CA MET A 89 -19.51 18.40 28.56
C MET A 89 -17.97 18.48 28.63
N ASP A 90 -17.34 17.82 29.59
CA ASP A 90 -15.88 17.69 29.66
C ASP A 90 -15.28 16.99 28.44
N HIS A 91 -16.02 16.08 27.79
CA HIS A 91 -15.58 15.45 26.54
C HIS A 91 -15.48 16.45 25.37
N MET A 92 -16.13 17.62 25.46
CA MET A 92 -16.12 18.67 24.44
C MET A 92 -15.08 19.77 24.69
N GLN A 93 -14.38 19.74 25.84
CA GLN A 93 -13.30 20.70 26.11
C GLN A 93 -12.10 20.42 25.22
N LEU A 94 -11.61 21.42 24.47
CA LEU A 94 -10.39 21.28 23.69
C LEU A 94 -9.20 21.06 24.63
N GLY A 95 -8.46 19.98 24.44
CA GLY A 95 -7.17 19.81 25.12
C GLY A 95 -6.14 20.84 24.66
N THR A 96 -5.10 21.06 25.47
CA THR A 96 -3.93 21.88 25.11
C THR A 96 -3.09 21.16 24.05
N SER A 97 -3.50 21.28 22.77
CA SER A 97 -2.79 20.70 21.63
C SER A 97 -1.85 21.69 20.98
N THR A 98 -0.58 21.30 20.78
CA THR A 98 0.42 22.05 20.01
C THR A 98 0.16 22.01 18.49
N LYS A 99 -0.89 21.31 18.04
CA LYS A 99 -1.19 21.04 16.63
C LYS A 99 -2.44 21.76 16.10
N LYS A 100 -2.99 22.71 16.89
CA LYS A 100 -4.27 23.40 16.64
C LYS A 100 -4.35 24.20 15.33
N ASP A 101 -3.21 24.67 14.80
CA ASP A 101 -3.17 25.58 13.64
C ASP A 101 -2.96 24.86 12.28
N LYS A 102 -2.94 23.52 12.27
CA LYS A 102 -2.69 22.71 11.06
C LYS A 102 -3.98 22.13 10.48
N ALA A 103 -4.55 22.83 9.50
CA ALA A 103 -5.84 22.49 8.88
C ALA A 103 -5.86 21.12 8.17
N ASP A 104 -4.72 20.67 7.64
CA ASP A 104 -4.52 19.38 6.97
C ASP A 104 -4.56 18.18 7.95
N LEU A 105 -4.48 18.45 9.25
CA LEU A 105 -4.52 17.43 10.30
C LEU A 105 -5.85 17.37 11.06
N ALA A 106 -6.84 18.17 10.64
CA ALA A 106 -8.21 18.11 11.16
C ALA A 106 -8.78 16.70 10.99
N GLY A 107 -9.31 16.11 12.06
CA GLY A 107 -9.88 14.75 12.06
C GLY A 107 -8.90 13.61 12.42
N TYR A 108 -7.59 13.84 12.41
CA TYR A 108 -6.57 12.79 12.65
C TYR A 108 -6.08 12.66 14.10
N PHE A 109 -6.45 13.60 14.98
CA PHE A 109 -6.08 13.61 16.40
C PHE A 109 -7.28 13.38 17.32
N GLY A 110 -7.06 13.13 18.61
CA GLY A 110 -8.14 12.98 19.61
C GLY A 110 -9.11 14.19 19.70
N GLU A 111 -8.72 15.35 19.16
CA GLU A 111 -9.55 16.56 19.04
C GLU A 111 -10.25 16.69 17.67
N GLY A 112 -10.04 15.74 16.76
CA GLY A 112 -10.40 15.81 15.35
C GLY A 112 -11.89 16.09 15.11
N ALA A 113 -12.76 15.41 15.86
CA ALA A 113 -14.19 15.69 15.82
C ALA A 113 -14.52 17.15 16.17
N LYS A 114 -13.86 17.75 17.16
CA LYS A 114 -14.12 19.14 17.58
C LYS A 114 -13.66 20.13 16.52
N VAL A 115 -12.52 19.87 15.88
CA VAL A 115 -12.03 20.67 14.75
C VAL A 115 -12.98 20.58 13.56
N GLU A 116 -13.52 19.40 13.27
CA GLU A 116 -14.53 19.24 12.22
C GLU A 116 -15.84 19.96 12.55
N LEU A 117 -16.31 19.91 13.80
CA LEU A 117 -17.46 20.67 14.27
C LEU A 117 -17.27 22.18 14.03
N ASN A 118 -16.10 22.71 14.42
CA ASN A 118 -15.74 24.10 14.19
C ASN A 118 -15.79 24.47 12.70
N ARG A 119 -15.19 23.65 11.83
CA ARG A 119 -15.21 23.86 10.38
C ARG A 119 -16.61 23.78 9.78
N LEU A 120 -17.47 22.90 10.28
CA LEU A 120 -18.86 22.78 9.82
C LEU A 120 -19.66 24.02 10.17
N VAL A 121 -19.58 24.46 11.42
CA VAL A 121 -20.29 25.67 11.87
C VAL A 121 -19.77 26.91 11.15
N ALA A 122 -18.47 26.98 10.87
CA ALA A 122 -17.85 28.09 10.12
C ALA A 122 -18.36 28.19 8.68
N GLN A 123 -18.76 27.07 8.09
CA GLN A 123 -19.39 27.01 6.77
C GLN A 123 -20.91 27.22 6.81
N GLY A 124 -21.47 27.59 7.95
CA GLY A 124 -22.90 27.85 8.11
C GLY A 124 -23.75 26.60 8.31
N ALA A 125 -23.14 25.46 8.64
CA ALA A 125 -23.89 24.31 9.12
C ALA A 125 -24.37 24.58 10.56
N TYR A 126 -25.60 24.16 10.84
CA TYR A 126 -26.09 24.06 12.21
C TYR A 126 -25.80 22.65 12.72
N VAL A 127 -25.14 22.56 13.87
CA VAL A 127 -24.81 21.28 14.50
C VAL A 127 -25.41 21.23 15.90
N GLU A 128 -26.11 20.14 16.20
CA GLU A 128 -26.62 19.85 17.55
C GLU A 128 -26.19 18.45 18.00
N TYR A 129 -25.95 18.30 19.30
CA TYR A 129 -25.85 17.01 19.99
C TYR A 129 -27.00 16.88 20.98
N ARG A 130 -27.60 15.71 21.06
CA ARG A 130 -28.53 15.32 22.13
C ARG A 130 -27.92 14.14 22.85
N THR A 131 -27.67 14.28 24.14
CA THR A 131 -27.02 13.26 24.97
C THR A 131 -27.62 13.29 26.36
N GLY A 132 -28.08 12.15 26.86
CA GLY A 132 -28.83 12.14 28.12
C GLY A 132 -30.08 13.01 28.02
N ASN A 133 -30.27 13.95 28.94
CA ASN A 133 -31.39 14.90 28.93
C ASN A 133 -31.00 16.31 28.47
N VAL A 134 -29.89 16.45 27.76
CA VAL A 134 -29.38 17.75 27.30
C VAL A 134 -29.18 17.79 25.80
N ARG A 135 -29.46 18.95 25.22
CA ARG A 135 -29.09 19.34 23.86
C ARG A 135 -27.98 20.36 23.90
N TRP A 136 -26.97 20.18 23.06
CA TRP A 136 -25.86 21.10 22.87
C TRP A 136 -25.90 21.64 21.44
N ASP A 137 -26.07 22.95 21.32
CA ASP A 137 -26.07 23.65 20.03
C ASP A 137 -24.72 24.37 19.87
N PHE A 138 -24.14 24.29 18.67
CA PHE A 138 -22.83 24.87 18.37
C PHE A 138 -23.00 26.14 17.54
N GLU A 139 -22.52 27.28 18.07
CA GLU A 139 -22.69 28.57 17.42
C GLU A 139 -21.50 29.52 17.64
N TYR A 140 -21.21 30.35 16.65
CA TYR A 140 -20.30 31.49 16.81
C TYR A 140 -21.07 32.66 17.40
N LEU A 141 -20.71 33.04 18.62
CA LEU A 141 -21.20 34.29 19.20
C LEU A 141 -20.44 35.43 18.53
N LYS A 142 -21.15 36.24 17.74
CA LYS A 142 -20.59 37.49 17.22
C LYS A 142 -20.49 38.48 18.37
N ALA A 143 -19.33 38.53 19.02
CA ALA A 143 -18.96 39.71 19.80
C ALA A 143 -18.60 40.83 18.83
N ASP A 144 -19.24 42.00 18.96
CA ASP A 144 -18.95 43.17 18.13
C ASP A 144 -17.44 43.47 18.13
N GLY A 145 -16.82 43.45 16.94
CA GLY A 145 -15.41 43.81 16.75
C GLY A 145 -14.39 42.67 16.91
N CYS A 146 -14.79 41.42 17.14
CA CYS A 146 -13.84 40.30 17.19
C CYS A 146 -13.55 39.74 15.79
N GLU A 147 -12.30 39.82 15.33
CA GLU A 147 -11.87 39.30 14.01
C GLU A 147 -11.94 37.77 13.93
N ASN A 148 -11.89 37.06 15.07
CA ASN A 148 -12.01 35.61 15.17
C ASN A 148 -13.06 35.25 16.22
N PRO A 149 -14.32 34.97 15.83
CA PRO A 149 -15.33 34.57 16.80
C PRO A 149 -15.01 33.18 17.36
N ASP A 150 -15.17 33.02 18.67
CA ASP A 150 -15.03 31.72 19.34
C ASP A 150 -16.26 30.84 19.09
N LEU A 151 -16.05 29.54 18.96
CA LEU A 151 -17.14 28.56 18.87
C LEU A 151 -17.65 28.25 20.28
N HIS A 152 -18.93 28.54 20.53
CA HIS A 152 -19.59 28.27 21.79
C HIS A 152 -20.47 27.02 21.70
N ILE A 153 -20.66 26.40 22.86
CA ILE A 153 -21.62 25.31 23.07
C ILE A 153 -22.72 25.84 23.97
N VAL A 154 -23.94 25.95 23.45
CA VAL A 154 -25.13 26.33 24.22
C VAL A 154 -25.85 25.07 24.66
N SER A 155 -25.98 24.89 25.98
CA SER A 155 -26.61 23.71 26.56
C SER A 155 -28.05 23.99 26.98
N HIS A 156 -28.97 23.16 26.51
CA HIS A 156 -30.40 23.19 26.83
C HIS A 156 -30.81 21.88 27.49
N ARG A 157 -31.62 21.95 28.55
CA ARG A 157 -32.20 20.74 29.14
C ARG A 157 -33.49 20.37 28.39
N GLU A 158 -33.57 19.17 27.83
CA GLU A 158 -34.70 18.73 26.99
C GLU A 158 -35.76 17.88 27.74
N GLY A 159 -35.62 17.72 29.07
CA GLY A 159 -36.64 17.03 29.87
C GLY A 159 -36.12 16.51 31.21
N PRO A 160 -36.98 15.82 31.98
CA PRO A 160 -36.61 15.20 33.24
C PRO A 160 -35.83 13.89 33.06
N THR A 161 -36.12 13.12 32.00
CA THR A 161 -35.54 11.80 31.72
C THR A 161 -34.34 11.89 30.78
N ALA A 162 -33.27 11.18 31.09
CA ALA A 162 -32.10 11.07 30.23
C ALA A 162 -32.32 9.99 29.17
N ASP A 163 -32.00 10.31 27.93
CA ASP A 163 -31.90 9.34 26.85
C ASP A 163 -30.63 8.51 27.01
N ASP A 164 -30.72 7.19 26.86
CA ASP A 164 -29.57 6.27 26.92
C ASP A 164 -28.71 6.27 25.65
N HIS A 165 -28.82 7.33 24.84
CA HIS A 165 -28.16 7.44 23.55
C HIS A 165 -27.66 8.85 23.28
N THR A 166 -26.68 8.95 22.38
CA THR A 166 -26.21 10.23 21.84
C THR A 166 -26.63 10.35 20.38
N THR A 167 -27.27 11.46 20.02
CA THR A 167 -27.62 11.81 18.65
C THR A 167 -26.90 13.10 18.26
N MET A 168 -26.10 13.06 17.20
CA MET A 168 -25.57 14.25 16.54
C MET A 168 -26.38 14.53 15.28
N ARG A 169 -26.79 15.78 15.09
CA ARG A 169 -27.49 16.23 13.89
C ARG A 169 -26.76 17.42 13.29
N ILE A 170 -26.45 17.32 12.00
CA ILE A 170 -25.84 18.38 11.19
C ILE A 170 -26.86 18.79 10.16
N SER A 171 -27.09 20.10 9.99
CA SER A 171 -28.00 20.61 8.95
C SER A 171 -27.42 21.81 8.22
N PHE A 172 -27.50 21.81 6.90
CA PHE A 172 -27.00 22.87 6.04
C PHE A 172 -27.97 23.12 4.89
N PRO A 173 -27.96 24.32 4.27
CA PRO A 173 -28.82 24.62 3.13
C PRO A 173 -28.69 23.58 2.01
N ALA A 174 -29.81 23.09 1.48
CA ALA A 174 -29.82 22.21 0.32
C ALA A 174 -29.90 23.05 -0.96
N HIS A 175 -28.93 22.89 -1.85
CA HIS A 175 -28.97 23.49 -3.17
C HIS A 175 -29.48 22.48 -4.20
N TRP A 176 -30.34 22.92 -5.12
CA TRP A 176 -30.93 22.09 -6.16
C TRP A 176 -30.58 22.70 -7.52
N ASN A 177 -30.22 21.87 -8.50
CA ASN A 177 -30.02 22.33 -9.87
C ASN A 177 -31.38 22.53 -10.57
N ALA A 178 -31.33 23.14 -11.75
CA ALA A 178 -32.49 23.33 -12.61
C ALA A 178 -33.19 22.01 -13.00
N LYS A 179 -32.54 20.85 -12.81
CA LYS A 179 -33.11 19.51 -13.05
C LYS A 179 -33.71 18.88 -11.79
N GLY A 180 -33.83 19.63 -10.69
CA GLY A 180 -34.36 19.11 -9.42
C GLY A 180 -33.44 18.10 -8.73
N GLN A 181 -32.16 18.07 -9.08
CA GLN A 181 -31.16 17.22 -8.42
C GLN A 181 -30.45 18.05 -7.35
N LEU A 182 -30.20 17.44 -6.20
CA LEU A 182 -29.41 18.06 -5.15
C LEU A 182 -27.98 18.29 -5.65
N ILE A 183 -27.51 19.53 -5.58
CA ILE A 183 -26.12 19.90 -5.79
C ILE A 183 -25.47 20.02 -4.41
N HIS A 184 -24.43 19.24 -4.14
CA HIS A 184 -23.65 19.29 -2.89
C HIS A 184 -22.77 20.56 -2.77
N ALA A 185 -23.11 21.66 -3.45
CA ALA A 185 -22.19 22.77 -3.71
C ALA A 185 -21.75 23.61 -2.49
N ALA A 186 -22.41 23.51 -1.33
CA ALA A 186 -22.06 24.32 -0.16
C ALA A 186 -21.01 23.67 0.77
N LEU A 187 -20.88 22.34 0.74
CA LEU A 187 -19.99 21.59 1.62
C LEU A 187 -19.28 20.51 0.80
N ASP A 188 -17.95 20.57 0.73
CA ASP A 188 -17.16 19.48 0.19
C ASP A 188 -17.16 18.32 1.20
N PHE A 189 -18.11 17.39 1.06
CA PHE A 189 -18.24 16.21 1.94
C PHE A 189 -16.95 15.38 2.01
N GLN A 190 -16.07 15.44 1.00
CA GLN A 190 -14.79 14.72 1.04
C GLN A 190 -13.78 15.37 1.97
N SER A 191 -13.95 16.65 2.30
CA SER A 191 -13.10 17.42 3.22
C SER A 191 -13.42 17.19 4.71
N TYR A 192 -14.43 16.38 5.03
CA TYR A 192 -14.88 16.07 6.40
C TYR A 192 -14.85 14.57 6.65
N LEU A 193 -14.11 14.12 7.67
CA LEU A 193 -14.11 12.69 7.98
C LEU A 193 -15.51 12.23 8.32
N PHE A 194 -16.35 13.01 9.00
CA PHE A 194 -17.74 12.64 9.33
C PHE A 194 -18.53 12.12 8.12
N PHE A 195 -18.30 12.74 6.98
CA PHE A 195 -19.06 12.54 5.74
C PHE A 195 -18.36 11.69 4.70
N GLN A 196 -17.06 11.46 4.84
CA GLN A 196 -16.36 10.50 4.00
C GLN A 196 -17.09 9.17 4.09
N ASP A 197 -17.59 8.73 2.93
CA ASP A 197 -18.28 7.46 2.76
C ASP A 197 -17.42 6.37 3.41
N SER A 198 -17.99 5.66 4.37
CA SER A 198 -17.33 4.50 4.95
C SER A 198 -17.07 3.50 3.84
N TYR A 199 -15.78 3.30 3.59
CA TYR A 199 -15.12 2.11 3.08
C TYR A 199 -15.99 1.20 2.19
N PRO A 200 -15.82 1.16 0.85
CA PRO A 200 -16.41 0.07 0.06
C PRO A 200 -15.80 -1.25 0.55
N ALA A 201 -16.67 -2.14 1.03
CA ALA A 201 -16.32 -3.40 1.66
C ALA A 201 -15.39 -4.28 0.80
N LEU A 202 -14.43 -4.89 1.50
CA LEU A 202 -13.71 -6.13 1.18
C LEU A 202 -13.20 -6.26 -0.26
N VAL A 203 -11.98 -5.77 -0.50
CA VAL A 203 -11.24 -6.15 -1.71
C VAL A 203 -10.44 -7.42 -1.39
N TRP A 204 -9.47 -7.41 -0.48
CA TRP A 204 -8.58 -8.57 -0.21
C TRP A 204 -8.25 -8.80 1.29
N PRO A 205 -9.10 -9.46 2.11
CA PRO A 205 -8.83 -9.66 3.54
C PRO A 205 -7.90 -10.86 3.82
N ILE A 206 -7.05 -10.75 4.85
CA ILE A 206 -6.61 -11.91 5.65
C ILE A 206 -7.63 -12.11 6.79
N PRO A 207 -8.20 -13.32 7.01
CA PRO A 207 -9.04 -13.60 8.17
C PRO A 207 -8.30 -13.27 9.47
N ALA A 208 -8.98 -12.62 10.42
CA ALA A 208 -8.43 -12.20 11.72
C ALA A 208 -8.03 -13.37 12.68
N LYS A 209 -7.78 -14.57 12.16
CA LYS A 209 -7.37 -15.76 12.93
C LYS A 209 -5.84 -15.89 13.03
N ALA A 210 -5.10 -14.80 13.27
CA ALA A 210 -3.67 -14.92 13.60
C ALA A 210 -3.45 -14.81 15.12
N LYS A 211 -2.31 -15.31 15.60
CA LYS A 211 -1.98 -15.36 17.02
C LYS A 211 -1.84 -13.94 17.59
N PRO A 212 -2.05 -13.73 18.90
CA PRO A 212 -1.75 -12.45 19.53
C PRO A 212 -0.29 -12.04 19.25
N GLY A 213 -0.10 -10.86 18.65
CA GLY A 213 1.22 -10.33 18.25
C GLY A 213 1.50 -10.36 16.75
N ASP A 214 0.80 -11.20 15.98
CA ASP A 214 0.86 -11.17 14.52
C ASP A 214 -0.04 -10.04 13.98
N ILE A 215 0.40 -9.38 12.91
CA ILE A 215 -0.41 -8.38 12.19
C ILE A 215 -1.42 -9.15 11.32
N ALA A 216 -2.42 -9.75 11.99
CA ALA A 216 -3.59 -10.33 11.35
C ALA A 216 -4.49 -9.23 10.80
N GLY A 217 -5.27 -9.52 9.76
CA GLY A 217 -6.29 -8.60 9.26
C GLY A 217 -5.67 -7.36 8.62
N LEU A 218 -5.03 -7.53 7.48
CA LEU A 218 -4.65 -6.43 6.60
C LEU A 218 -5.44 -6.57 5.30
N GLU A 219 -5.80 -5.43 4.73
CA GLU A 219 -6.47 -5.32 3.46
C GLU A 219 -5.76 -4.27 2.59
N VAL A 220 -5.54 -4.60 1.32
CA VAL A 220 -4.91 -3.71 0.33
C VAL A 220 -5.98 -3.08 -0.54
N LEU A 221 -5.88 -1.76 -0.74
CA LEU A 221 -6.89 -0.93 -1.39
C LEU A 221 -6.38 -0.43 -2.74
N PRO A 222 -6.67 -1.11 -3.87
CA PRO A 222 -6.14 -0.72 -5.17
C PRO A 222 -6.79 0.54 -5.76
N ASP A 223 -7.98 0.93 -5.30
CA ASP A 223 -8.72 2.07 -5.83
C ASP A 223 -7.92 3.38 -5.71
N PRO A 224 -7.74 4.15 -6.80
CA PRO A 224 -7.06 5.45 -6.82
C PRO A 224 -7.43 6.41 -5.70
N LYS A 225 -8.69 6.43 -5.27
CA LYS A 225 -9.14 7.32 -4.19
C LYS A 225 -8.53 6.99 -2.82
N HIS A 226 -7.95 5.80 -2.67
CA HIS A 226 -7.33 5.31 -1.44
C HIS A 226 -5.81 5.36 -1.46
N HIS A 227 -5.19 5.77 -2.58
CA HIS A 227 -3.73 5.81 -2.70
C HIS A 227 -3.11 6.69 -1.61
N GLY A 228 -2.10 6.16 -0.91
CA GLY A 228 -1.43 6.87 0.19
C GLY A 228 -2.24 6.94 1.49
N ARG A 229 -3.44 6.37 1.54
CA ARG A 229 -4.31 6.42 2.72
C ARG A 229 -4.21 5.14 3.53
N ILE A 230 -4.06 5.29 4.84
CA ILE A 230 -4.08 4.20 5.80
C ILE A 230 -5.36 4.31 6.62
N PHE A 231 -6.06 3.18 6.72
CA PHE A 231 -7.28 3.02 7.48
C PHE A 231 -7.06 2.00 8.60
N ALA A 232 -7.82 2.12 9.68
CA ALA A 232 -8.02 1.08 10.68
C ALA A 232 -9.52 0.86 10.84
N HIS A 233 -10.00 -0.35 10.59
CA HIS A 233 -11.42 -0.71 10.58
C HIS A 233 -12.27 0.21 9.68
N GLY A 234 -11.73 0.56 8.51
CA GLY A 234 -12.36 1.45 7.54
C GLY A 234 -12.33 2.93 7.93
N MET A 235 -11.64 3.30 9.02
CA MET A 235 -11.50 4.68 9.49
C MET A 235 -10.13 5.23 9.08
N PRO A 236 -10.05 6.40 8.43
CA PRO A 236 -8.76 6.97 8.05
C PRO A 236 -7.96 7.33 9.30
N VAL A 237 -6.72 6.86 9.36
CA VAL A 237 -5.80 7.07 10.50
C VAL A 237 -4.56 7.85 10.11
N CYS A 238 -4.05 7.68 8.89
CA CYS A 238 -2.80 8.29 8.45
C CYS A 238 -2.77 8.48 6.93
N LEU A 239 -2.01 9.48 6.48
CA LEU A 239 -1.59 9.64 5.09
C LEU A 239 -0.09 9.31 5.00
N GLU A 240 0.27 8.28 4.24
CA GLU A 240 1.66 7.92 3.93
C GLU A 240 1.93 8.27 2.47
N GLY A 241 2.56 9.42 2.25
CA GLY A 241 2.83 9.94 0.91
C GLY A 241 3.71 9.03 0.04
N ARG A 242 4.51 8.14 0.66
CA ARG A 242 5.33 7.15 -0.03
C ARG A 242 4.57 5.87 -0.40
N LEU A 243 3.36 5.65 0.10
CA LEU A 243 2.52 4.53 -0.30
C LEU A 243 1.79 4.89 -1.60
N LYS A 244 2.50 4.81 -2.73
CA LYS A 244 1.97 5.16 -4.05
C LYS A 244 1.33 3.96 -4.72
N GLY A 245 0.15 4.16 -5.32
CA GLY A 245 -0.53 3.12 -6.11
C GLY A 245 -1.57 2.30 -5.34
N PHE A 246 -1.63 2.39 -4.01
CA PHE A 246 -2.68 1.73 -3.21
C PHE A 246 -2.78 2.33 -1.79
N GLY A 247 -3.84 1.97 -1.08
CA GLY A 247 -4.03 2.23 0.34
C GLY A 247 -4.02 0.95 1.16
N LEU A 248 -4.04 1.07 2.49
CA LEU A 248 -4.11 -0.07 3.41
C LEU A 248 -5.22 0.11 4.42
N ASN A 249 -5.90 -0.98 4.79
CA ASN A 249 -6.88 -1.00 5.85
C ASN A 249 -6.54 -2.10 6.86
N TYR A 250 -6.28 -1.70 8.10
CA TYR A 250 -6.01 -2.61 9.21
C TYR A 250 -7.32 -3.09 9.84
N LEU A 251 -7.60 -4.38 9.76
CA LEU A 251 -8.79 -5.07 10.28
C LEU A 251 -8.47 -5.98 11.49
N GLY A 252 -7.22 -6.03 11.94
CA GLY A 252 -6.82 -6.93 13.02
C GLY A 252 -7.31 -6.52 14.41
N HIS A 253 -7.08 -7.39 15.39
CA HIS A 253 -7.62 -7.23 16.73
C HIS A 253 -6.94 -6.08 17.50
N GLY A 254 -7.70 -5.34 18.32
CA GLY A 254 -7.19 -4.28 19.19
C GLY A 254 -5.99 -4.60 20.10
N GLY A 255 -5.65 -5.89 20.32
CA GLY A 255 -4.45 -6.27 21.08
C GLY A 255 -3.14 -5.91 20.38
N SER A 256 -3.16 -5.72 19.06
CA SER A 256 -2.00 -5.29 18.25
C SER A 256 -1.83 -3.76 18.19
N PHE A 257 -2.82 -2.99 18.67
CA PHE A 257 -2.82 -1.53 18.52
C PHE A 257 -1.60 -0.90 19.19
N GLY A 258 -1.19 -1.42 20.35
CA GLY A 258 0.05 -0.99 21.03
C GLY A 258 1.29 -1.19 20.15
N THR A 259 1.43 -2.36 19.53
CA THR A 259 2.55 -2.68 18.61
C THR A 259 2.56 -1.78 17.38
N LEU A 260 1.38 -1.53 16.81
CA LEU A 260 1.19 -0.64 15.67
C LEU A 260 1.31 0.84 16.06
N LYS A 261 1.45 1.18 17.34
CA LYS A 261 1.34 2.56 17.85
C LYS A 261 0.05 3.26 17.41
N LEU A 262 -1.03 2.50 17.27
CA LEU A 262 -2.39 3.00 17.18
C LEU A 262 -2.83 3.42 18.59
N GLY A 263 -2.53 4.67 18.95
CA GLY A 263 -2.93 5.30 20.21
C GLY A 263 -3.91 6.45 20.00
N ARG A 264 -4.00 7.36 20.98
CA ARG A 264 -4.85 8.57 20.96
C ARG A 264 -4.68 9.41 19.68
N ASP A 265 -3.45 9.55 19.21
CA ASP A 265 -3.10 10.28 18.00
C ASP A 265 -3.00 9.27 16.83
N ARG A 266 -3.92 9.31 15.86
CA ARG A 266 -4.01 8.29 14.79
C ARG A 266 -2.81 8.27 13.85
N ASN A 267 -2.10 9.38 13.78
CA ASN A 267 -0.94 9.56 12.92
C ASN A 267 0.36 8.92 13.46
N SER A 268 0.35 8.31 14.65
CA SER A 268 1.52 7.61 15.18
C SER A 268 1.64 6.16 14.71
N ILE A 269 0.73 5.71 13.83
CA ILE A 269 0.75 4.35 13.31
C ILE A 269 2.08 4.04 12.62
N LYS A 270 2.70 2.92 13.00
CA LYS A 270 3.89 2.40 12.33
C LYS A 270 3.50 1.79 10.98
N VAL A 271 3.40 2.63 9.95
CA VAL A 271 3.00 2.20 8.60
C VAL A 271 3.92 1.10 8.04
N SER A 272 5.22 1.15 8.35
CA SER A 272 6.17 0.11 7.95
C SER A 272 5.76 -1.29 8.41
N LEU A 273 5.17 -1.44 9.59
CA LEU A 273 4.69 -2.73 10.09
C LEU A 273 3.51 -3.26 9.26
N LEU A 274 2.60 -2.39 8.82
CA LEU A 274 1.50 -2.80 7.95
C LEU A 274 2.00 -3.23 6.58
N ILE A 275 2.89 -2.44 5.98
CA ILE A 275 3.41 -2.77 4.66
C ILE A 275 4.25 -4.07 4.71
N LYS A 276 4.98 -4.34 5.81
CA LYS A 276 5.69 -5.62 6.03
C LYS A 276 4.77 -6.85 6.02
N ALA A 277 3.46 -6.68 6.24
CA ALA A 277 2.48 -7.76 6.22
C ALA A 277 1.86 -8.01 4.82
N ILE A 278 2.14 -7.17 3.81
CA ILE A 278 1.63 -7.36 2.44
C ILE A 278 2.06 -8.69 1.80
N PRO A 279 3.32 -9.16 1.94
CA PRO A 279 3.71 -10.48 1.43
C PRO A 279 2.87 -11.61 2.02
N SER A 280 2.51 -11.52 3.31
CA SER A 280 1.62 -12.50 3.96
C SER A 280 0.20 -12.43 3.41
N VAL A 281 -0.28 -11.24 2.99
CA VAL A 281 -1.56 -11.10 2.25
C VAL A 281 -1.48 -11.85 0.93
N ALA A 282 -0.42 -11.65 0.15
CA ALA A 282 -0.22 -12.35 -1.11
C ALA A 282 -0.14 -13.87 -0.91
N ALA A 283 0.65 -14.35 0.06
CA ALA A 283 0.76 -15.77 0.36
C ALA A 283 -0.59 -16.41 0.76
N TYR A 284 -1.43 -15.66 1.49
CA TYR A 284 -2.80 -16.09 1.81
C TYR A 284 -3.68 -16.14 0.55
N LEU A 285 -3.72 -15.05 -0.24
CA LEU A 285 -4.52 -14.97 -1.46
C LEU A 285 -4.13 -16.01 -2.49
N LYS A 286 -2.84 -16.37 -2.60
CA LYS A 286 -2.37 -17.43 -3.49
C LYS A 286 -3.11 -18.75 -3.26
N ARG A 287 -3.51 -19.02 -2.01
CA ARG A 287 -4.24 -20.24 -1.61
C ARG A 287 -5.74 -20.06 -1.61
N SER A 288 -6.23 -18.89 -1.19
CA SER A 288 -7.67 -18.64 -0.98
C SER A 288 -8.38 -18.02 -2.18
N ASN A 289 -7.70 -17.17 -2.95
CA ASN A 289 -8.24 -16.47 -4.11
C ASN A 289 -7.13 -16.11 -5.14
N PRO A 290 -6.77 -17.03 -6.04
CA PRO A 290 -5.67 -16.81 -7.00
C PRO A 290 -5.86 -15.63 -7.95
N ALA A 291 -7.11 -15.28 -8.28
CA ALA A 291 -7.39 -14.11 -9.12
C ALA A 291 -7.02 -12.80 -8.41
N GLN A 292 -7.36 -12.69 -7.12
CA GLN A 292 -6.98 -11.57 -6.29
C GLN A 292 -5.48 -11.54 -5.99
N HIS A 293 -4.85 -12.71 -5.84
CA HIS A 293 -3.39 -12.82 -5.76
C HIS A 293 -2.72 -12.20 -6.99
N ALA A 294 -3.13 -12.60 -8.20
CA ALA A 294 -2.58 -12.06 -9.44
C ALA A 294 -2.75 -10.53 -9.52
N GLN A 295 -3.91 -10.00 -9.12
CA GLN A 295 -4.14 -8.55 -9.06
C GLN A 295 -3.22 -7.84 -8.04
N LEU A 296 -2.97 -8.45 -6.89
CA LEU A 296 -2.02 -7.92 -5.90
C LEU A 296 -0.59 -7.95 -6.42
N ILE A 297 -0.17 -9.01 -7.12
CA ILE A 297 1.14 -9.09 -7.76
C ILE A 297 1.30 -7.98 -8.80
N ASP A 298 0.28 -7.76 -9.64
CA ASP A 298 0.26 -6.69 -10.64
C ASP A 298 0.42 -5.31 -9.99
N LEU A 299 -0.28 -5.09 -8.88
CA LEU A 299 -0.24 -3.86 -8.10
C LEU A 299 1.14 -3.62 -7.48
N ILE A 300 1.73 -4.65 -6.86
CA ILE A 300 3.07 -4.58 -6.26
C ILE A 300 4.12 -4.32 -7.34
N TYR A 301 4.05 -5.06 -8.45
CA TYR A 301 4.96 -4.90 -9.59
C TYR A 301 4.93 -3.46 -10.12
N ALA A 302 3.73 -2.93 -10.42
CA ALA A 302 3.56 -1.56 -10.89
C ALA A 302 4.06 -0.53 -9.86
N CYS A 303 3.83 -0.75 -8.57
CA CYS A 303 4.29 0.13 -7.51
C CYS A 303 5.83 0.21 -7.47
N LEU A 304 6.50 -0.94 -7.51
CA LEU A 304 7.97 -1.01 -7.46
C LEU A 304 8.60 -0.40 -8.72
N GLU A 305 8.01 -0.65 -9.88
CA GLU A 305 8.51 -0.16 -11.17
C GLU A 305 8.31 1.36 -11.34
N GLN A 306 7.12 1.88 -11.05
CA GLN A 306 6.77 3.29 -11.28
C GLN A 306 7.23 4.23 -10.16
N TYR A 307 7.36 3.73 -8.93
CA TYR A 307 7.66 4.55 -7.76
C TYR A 307 8.91 4.04 -7.02
N PRO A 308 10.11 4.37 -7.52
CA PRO A 308 11.39 3.93 -6.94
C PRO A 308 11.77 4.61 -5.61
N ARG A 309 10.82 5.28 -4.96
CA ARG A 309 10.94 5.82 -3.59
C ARG A 309 9.69 5.46 -2.77
N SER A 310 8.97 4.43 -3.19
CA SER A 310 7.78 3.97 -2.49
C SER A 310 8.17 3.29 -1.18
N ALA A 311 7.27 3.36 -0.20
CA ALA A 311 7.47 2.70 1.08
C ALA A 311 7.60 1.17 0.97
N MET A 312 7.20 0.58 -0.17
CA MET A 312 7.43 -0.83 -0.49
C MET A 312 8.91 -1.17 -0.66
N GLN A 313 9.70 -0.26 -1.24
CA GLN A 313 11.13 -0.52 -1.45
C GLN A 313 11.90 -0.53 -0.13
N ASP A 314 11.60 0.39 0.78
CA ASP A 314 12.31 0.54 2.06
C ASP A 314 12.24 -0.71 2.97
N LEU A 315 11.28 -1.60 2.74
CA LEU A 315 10.97 -2.71 3.64
C LEU A 315 11.78 -3.96 3.40
N TYR A 316 12.21 -4.13 2.16
CA TYR A 316 13.07 -5.26 1.82
C TYR A 316 14.50 -5.06 2.35
N TRP A 317 14.88 -3.81 2.60
CA TRP A 317 16.22 -3.41 3.03
C TRP A 317 16.41 -3.22 4.53
N ASP A 318 15.33 -3.31 5.30
CA ASP A 318 15.41 -3.18 6.74
C ASP A 318 15.98 -4.49 7.31
N ASP A 319 17.28 -4.49 7.63
CA ASP A 319 18.10 -5.66 8.02
C ASP A 319 17.49 -6.47 9.18
N GLU A 320 16.71 -5.82 10.06
CA GLU A 320 15.95 -6.47 11.14
C GLU A 320 14.85 -7.42 10.64
N SER A 321 14.35 -7.23 9.41
CA SER A 321 13.27 -8.03 8.82
C SER A 321 13.71 -9.41 8.31
N ARG A 322 15.01 -9.62 8.07
CA ARG A 322 15.57 -10.91 7.62
C ARG A 322 15.64 -11.96 8.72
N ASN A 323 15.59 -11.56 10.00
CA ASN A 323 15.62 -12.48 11.13
C ASN A 323 14.24 -13.07 11.49
N HIS A 324 13.17 -12.74 10.77
CA HIS A 324 11.80 -13.12 11.12
C HIS A 324 11.01 -13.72 9.96
N ALA A 325 9.87 -14.36 10.28
CA ALA A 325 8.98 -15.12 9.40
C ALA A 325 8.66 -14.45 8.03
N ASN A 326 8.78 -13.13 7.94
CA ASN A 326 8.52 -12.35 6.73
C ASN A 326 9.50 -12.61 5.59
N ALA A 327 10.75 -13.04 5.85
CA ALA A 327 11.71 -13.37 4.80
C ALA A 327 11.17 -14.49 3.88
N ARG A 328 10.55 -15.52 4.48
CA ARG A 328 9.94 -16.63 3.74
C ARG A 328 8.74 -16.23 2.88
N ASP A 329 8.02 -15.19 3.28
CA ASP A 329 6.86 -14.71 2.52
C ASP A 329 7.32 -13.87 1.32
N TRP A 330 8.40 -13.11 1.45
CA TRP A 330 9.05 -12.44 0.31
C TRP A 330 9.62 -13.46 -0.68
N ASP A 331 10.30 -14.50 -0.22
CA ASP A 331 10.83 -15.55 -1.10
C ASP A 331 9.73 -16.26 -1.91
N GLN A 332 8.50 -16.32 -1.39
CA GLN A 332 7.34 -16.85 -2.12
C GLN A 332 6.75 -15.87 -3.14
N LEU A 333 6.90 -14.55 -2.89
CA LEU A 333 6.37 -13.48 -3.73
C LEU A 333 7.26 -13.19 -4.94
N ILE A 334 8.59 -13.22 -4.76
CA ILE A 334 9.56 -12.82 -5.80
C ILE A 334 9.44 -13.67 -7.09
N PRO A 335 9.22 -15.00 -7.04
CA PRO A 335 8.95 -15.79 -8.24
C PRO A 335 7.73 -15.30 -9.03
N ASP A 336 6.66 -14.90 -8.33
CA ASP A 336 5.44 -14.40 -8.97
C ASP A 336 5.68 -13.02 -9.61
N LEU A 337 6.49 -12.16 -8.98
CA LEU A 337 6.93 -10.89 -9.56
C LEU A 337 7.82 -11.10 -10.81
N LEU A 338 8.70 -12.09 -10.79
CA LEU A 338 9.52 -12.44 -11.95
C LEU A 338 8.66 -13.00 -13.09
N GLN A 339 7.66 -13.82 -12.78
CA GLN A 339 6.70 -14.29 -13.77
C GLN A 339 5.91 -13.12 -14.37
N LYS A 340 5.52 -12.14 -13.56
CA LYS A 340 4.86 -10.92 -14.04
C LYS A 340 5.77 -10.11 -14.97
N PHE A 341 7.06 -9.94 -14.61
CA PHE A 341 8.06 -9.33 -15.50
C PHE A 341 8.13 -10.05 -16.84
N LYS A 342 8.23 -11.40 -16.83
CA LYS A 342 8.31 -12.21 -18.05
C LYS A 342 7.06 -12.02 -18.92
N ALA A 343 5.87 -12.06 -18.31
CA ALA A 343 4.61 -11.86 -19.01
C ALA A 343 4.49 -10.45 -19.62
N ALA A 344 4.85 -9.40 -18.87
CA ALA A 344 4.76 -8.01 -19.33
C ALA A 344 5.69 -7.71 -20.52
N ASN A 345 6.78 -8.47 -20.66
CA ASN A 345 7.80 -8.25 -21.69
C ASN A 345 7.77 -9.29 -22.82
N GLY A 346 6.73 -10.14 -22.87
CA GLY A 346 6.54 -11.17 -23.90
C GLY A 346 7.63 -12.26 -23.87
N VAL A 347 8.14 -12.58 -22.68
CA VAL A 347 9.29 -13.46 -22.49
C VAL A 347 8.81 -14.89 -22.28
N GLN A 348 9.06 -15.78 -23.24
CA GLN A 348 8.77 -17.22 -23.09
C GLN A 348 9.97 -18.01 -22.53
N ASN A 349 11.20 -17.55 -22.77
CA ASN A 349 12.47 -18.16 -22.32
C ASN A 349 13.40 -17.10 -21.72
N ASP A 350 14.63 -17.44 -21.34
CA ASP A 350 15.63 -16.45 -20.85
C ASP A 350 16.20 -15.54 -21.96
N GLU A 351 15.42 -15.31 -23.03
CA GLU A 351 15.72 -14.38 -24.14
C GLU A 351 15.73 -12.92 -23.70
N LYS A 352 15.03 -12.60 -22.60
CA LYS A 352 15.11 -11.30 -21.97
C LYS A 352 15.34 -11.40 -20.48
N VAL A 353 16.26 -10.59 -19.97
CA VAL A 353 16.58 -10.51 -18.54
C VAL A 353 16.38 -9.08 -18.03
N PRO A 354 15.93 -8.90 -16.78
CA PRO A 354 15.86 -7.58 -16.19
C PRO A 354 17.28 -7.03 -16.00
N SER A 355 17.44 -5.72 -16.13
CA SER A 355 18.70 -5.01 -15.89
C SER A 355 18.42 -3.63 -15.31
N ASP A 356 19.38 -3.06 -14.58
CA ASP A 356 19.33 -1.67 -14.12
C ASP A 356 20.29 -0.77 -14.92
N SER A 357 20.23 0.54 -14.70
CA SER A 357 21.05 1.51 -15.44
C SER A 357 22.56 1.46 -15.14
N THR A 358 23.00 0.61 -14.22
CA THR A 358 24.41 0.57 -13.76
C THR A 358 25.24 -0.52 -14.44
N GLN A 359 24.63 -1.36 -15.28
CA GLN A 359 25.22 -2.61 -15.79
C GLN A 359 25.68 -2.55 -17.26
N GLY A 360 26.25 -1.44 -17.72
CA GLY A 360 26.57 -1.23 -19.15
C GLY A 360 27.48 -2.29 -19.80
N GLU A 361 28.53 -2.76 -19.10
CA GLU A 361 29.38 -3.85 -19.62
C GLU A 361 28.62 -5.18 -19.69
N MET A 362 27.74 -5.43 -18.72
CA MET A 362 26.88 -6.61 -18.67
C MET A 362 25.88 -6.63 -19.84
N GLU A 363 25.33 -5.48 -20.22
CA GLU A 363 24.42 -5.34 -21.36
C GLU A 363 25.08 -5.78 -22.67
N LEU A 364 26.36 -5.43 -22.89
CA LEU A 364 27.12 -5.85 -24.07
C LEU A 364 27.33 -7.37 -24.10
N GLU A 365 27.68 -7.97 -22.96
CA GLU A 365 27.86 -9.43 -22.88
C GLU A 365 26.55 -10.19 -23.13
N LEU A 366 25.45 -9.71 -22.55
CA LEU A 366 24.13 -10.31 -22.75
C LEU A 366 23.68 -10.18 -24.20
N ALA A 367 23.88 -9.01 -24.81
CA ALA A 367 23.59 -8.80 -26.22
C ALA A 367 24.37 -9.77 -27.12
N TYR A 368 25.65 -10.03 -26.80
CA TYR A 368 26.45 -11.03 -27.51
C TYR A 368 25.85 -12.44 -27.38
N LEU A 369 25.33 -12.81 -26.20
CA LEU A 369 24.64 -14.08 -25.98
C LEU A 369 23.26 -14.16 -26.66
N GLY A 370 22.85 -13.12 -27.39
CA GLY A 370 21.51 -13.02 -28.00
C GLY A 370 20.40 -12.74 -26.97
N ILE A 371 20.77 -12.31 -25.77
CA ILE A 371 19.85 -12.03 -24.67
C ILE A 371 19.61 -10.53 -24.59
N GLN A 372 18.36 -10.12 -24.68
CA GLN A 372 17.97 -8.71 -24.56
C GLN A 372 17.86 -8.32 -23.09
N THR A 373 18.35 -7.14 -22.74
CA THR A 373 18.10 -6.56 -21.41
C THR A 373 16.83 -5.73 -21.42
N VAL A 374 16.05 -5.82 -20.35
CA VAL A 374 14.89 -4.95 -20.12
C VAL A 374 15.17 -4.13 -18.88
N ARG A 375 15.15 -2.81 -19.03
CA ARG A 375 15.39 -1.91 -17.91
C ARG A 375 14.24 -1.97 -16.91
N VAL A 376 14.57 -2.25 -15.66
CA VAL A 376 13.63 -2.23 -14.53
C VAL A 376 14.11 -1.26 -13.45
N SER A 377 13.23 -0.94 -12.50
CA SER A 377 13.63 -0.13 -11.35
C SER A 377 14.69 -0.85 -10.51
N LYS A 378 15.60 -0.10 -9.89
CA LYS A 378 16.64 -0.64 -9.00
C LYS A 378 16.04 -1.54 -7.90
N GLY A 379 14.99 -1.07 -7.22
CA GLY A 379 14.36 -1.86 -6.14
C GLY A 379 13.76 -3.18 -6.61
N LEU A 380 13.25 -3.26 -7.84
CA LEU A 380 12.79 -4.52 -8.42
C LEU A 380 13.97 -5.43 -8.82
N MET A 381 15.04 -4.86 -9.39
CA MET A 381 16.25 -5.61 -9.73
C MET A 381 16.90 -6.24 -8.50
N ASP A 382 16.98 -5.46 -7.42
CA ASP A 382 17.56 -5.90 -6.17
C ASP A 382 16.75 -7.05 -5.53
N LEU A 383 15.42 -7.01 -5.60
CA LEU A 383 14.54 -8.11 -5.21
C LEU A 383 14.85 -9.39 -6.00
N PHE A 384 15.02 -9.26 -7.32
CA PHE A 384 15.32 -10.40 -8.19
C PHE A 384 16.71 -11.00 -7.94
N HIS A 385 17.72 -10.17 -7.73
CA HIS A 385 19.08 -10.61 -7.43
C HIS A 385 19.14 -11.37 -6.11
N GLN A 386 18.50 -10.86 -5.06
CA GLN A 386 18.55 -11.50 -3.74
C GLN A 386 17.88 -12.88 -3.71
N ALA A 387 16.81 -13.08 -4.47
CA ALA A 387 16.18 -14.40 -4.59
C ALA A 387 16.95 -15.37 -5.51
N ASN A 388 18.07 -14.93 -6.10
CA ASN A 388 18.86 -15.70 -7.08
C ASN A 388 18.01 -16.25 -8.24
N LEU A 389 16.95 -15.53 -8.63
CA LEU A 389 16.04 -15.99 -9.70
C LEU A 389 16.41 -15.46 -11.08
N VAL A 390 17.19 -14.38 -11.15
CA VAL A 390 17.76 -13.88 -12.40
C VAL A 390 19.09 -14.57 -12.63
N PRO A 391 19.27 -15.28 -13.75
CA PRO A 391 20.51 -15.97 -14.03
C PRO A 391 21.66 -14.97 -14.15
N SER A 392 22.79 -15.29 -13.53
CA SER A 392 23.99 -14.47 -13.71
C SER A 392 24.53 -14.58 -15.14
N VAL A 393 25.29 -13.57 -15.59
CA VAL A 393 25.97 -13.63 -16.88
C VAL A 393 26.83 -14.89 -17.00
N GLN A 394 27.51 -15.27 -15.92
CA GLN A 394 28.25 -16.53 -15.85
C GLN A 394 27.34 -17.73 -16.11
N GLN A 395 26.20 -17.86 -15.42
CA GLN A 395 25.27 -18.97 -15.64
C GLN A 395 24.71 -19.01 -17.07
N LEU A 396 24.51 -17.85 -17.69
CA LEU A 396 24.08 -17.75 -19.09
C LEU A 396 25.19 -18.20 -20.05
N TRP A 397 26.44 -17.82 -19.77
CA TRP A 397 27.62 -18.32 -20.46
C TRP A 397 27.79 -19.83 -20.31
N GLU A 398 27.56 -20.40 -19.13
CA GLU A 398 27.64 -21.85 -18.92
C GLU A 398 26.61 -22.62 -19.76
N ARG A 399 25.44 -22.03 -19.98
CA ARG A 399 24.40 -22.61 -20.84
C ARG A 399 24.79 -22.48 -22.31
N HIS A 400 25.23 -21.29 -22.73
CA HIS A 400 25.67 -21.05 -24.10
C HIS A 400 26.92 -21.88 -24.45
N SER A 401 27.81 -22.08 -23.49
CA SER A 401 29.05 -22.82 -23.68
C SER A 401 28.80 -24.28 -24.00
N LYS A 402 27.72 -24.90 -23.50
CA LYS A 402 27.36 -26.26 -23.91
C LYS A 402 27.16 -26.35 -25.42
N SER A 403 26.47 -25.37 -26.01
CA SER A 403 26.32 -25.29 -27.46
C SER A 403 27.64 -25.00 -28.18
N LEU A 404 28.53 -24.20 -27.60
CA LEU A 404 29.85 -23.90 -28.17
C LEU A 404 30.80 -25.10 -28.12
N LEU A 405 30.71 -25.94 -27.08
CA LEU A 405 31.51 -27.16 -26.94
C LEU A 405 31.22 -28.15 -28.08
N ASP A 406 29.97 -28.22 -28.54
CA ASP A 406 29.53 -29.08 -29.63
C ASP A 406 29.92 -28.54 -31.02
N GLN A 407 30.33 -27.26 -31.13
CA GLN A 407 30.81 -26.70 -32.39
C GLN A 407 32.22 -27.18 -32.70
N PRO A 408 32.61 -27.34 -33.98
CA PRO A 408 34.00 -27.64 -34.34
C PRO A 408 34.94 -26.51 -33.93
N ASP A 409 36.24 -26.82 -33.80
CA ASP A 409 37.27 -25.80 -33.56
C ASP A 409 37.39 -24.86 -34.77
N ALA A 410 37.84 -23.63 -34.50
CA ALA A 410 38.02 -22.60 -35.51
C ALA A 410 38.97 -23.07 -36.63
N THR A 411 38.50 -23.04 -37.87
CA THR A 411 39.30 -23.40 -39.05
C THR A 411 40.26 -22.29 -39.49
N GLN A 412 40.16 -21.10 -38.90
CA GLN A 412 40.98 -19.93 -39.21
C GLN A 412 42.41 -20.06 -38.69
N LEU A 413 42.64 -20.88 -37.65
CA LEU A 413 43.95 -21.16 -37.10
C LEU A 413 44.42 -22.52 -37.60
N SER A 414 45.65 -22.59 -38.12
CA SER A 414 46.28 -23.88 -38.46
C SER A 414 46.50 -24.72 -37.20
N ALA A 415 46.61 -26.05 -37.35
CA ALA A 415 46.89 -26.95 -36.23
C ALA A 415 48.18 -26.57 -35.48
N GLU A 416 49.20 -26.10 -36.20
CA GLU A 416 50.46 -25.62 -35.64
C GLU A 416 50.27 -24.34 -34.81
N GLN A 417 49.46 -23.39 -35.29
CA GLN A 417 49.14 -22.16 -34.56
C GLN A 417 48.34 -22.46 -33.29
N GLN A 418 47.35 -23.35 -33.36
CA GLN A 418 46.61 -23.79 -32.19
C GLN A 418 47.52 -24.46 -31.16
N GLN A 419 48.43 -25.34 -31.60
CA GLN A 419 49.37 -26.03 -30.72
C GLN A 419 50.39 -25.07 -30.08
N HIS A 420 50.88 -24.09 -30.83
CA HIS A 420 51.74 -23.03 -30.32
C HIS A 420 51.01 -22.26 -29.20
N TRP A 421 49.79 -21.79 -29.46
CA TRP A 421 48.99 -21.08 -28.47
C TRP A 421 48.63 -21.93 -27.25
N ARG A 422 48.32 -23.22 -27.42
CA ARG A 422 48.10 -24.14 -26.29
C ARG A 422 49.32 -24.20 -25.37
N THR A 423 50.52 -24.24 -25.96
CA THR A 423 51.77 -24.35 -25.21
C THR A 423 52.08 -23.04 -24.47
N GLU A 424 52.00 -21.91 -25.16
CA GLU A 424 52.23 -20.58 -24.58
C GLU A 424 51.27 -20.29 -23.42
N LEU A 425 49.96 -20.44 -23.65
CA LEU A 425 48.95 -20.15 -22.62
C LEU A 425 49.04 -21.12 -21.43
N ALA A 426 49.28 -22.40 -21.68
CA ALA A 426 49.47 -23.35 -20.59
C ALA A 426 50.74 -23.07 -19.79
N HIS A 427 51.78 -22.49 -20.40
CA HIS A 427 52.97 -22.04 -19.67
C HIS A 427 52.66 -20.80 -18.83
N LEU A 428 51.94 -19.83 -19.40
CA LEU A 428 51.61 -18.55 -18.76
C LEU A 428 50.65 -18.69 -17.58
N PHE A 429 49.64 -19.55 -17.70
CA PHE A 429 48.60 -19.71 -16.68
C PHE A 429 48.79 -20.98 -15.82
N ARG A 430 50.02 -21.50 -15.73
CA ARG A 430 50.34 -22.61 -14.82
C ARG A 430 50.18 -22.19 -13.35
N PRO A 431 49.64 -23.06 -12.48
CA PRO A 431 49.20 -24.45 -12.73
C PRO A 431 47.72 -24.59 -13.15
N TRP A 432 47.02 -23.49 -13.41
CA TRP A 432 45.55 -23.46 -13.50
C TRP A 432 44.99 -23.93 -14.84
N VAL A 433 45.76 -23.80 -15.93
CA VAL A 433 45.32 -24.15 -17.28
C VAL A 433 46.12 -25.33 -17.83
N LYS A 434 45.41 -26.38 -18.28
CA LYS A 434 46.03 -27.50 -19.00
C LYS A 434 45.84 -27.33 -20.52
N PRO A 435 46.84 -27.69 -21.36
CA PRO A 435 46.74 -27.54 -22.82
C PRO A 435 45.48 -28.20 -23.42
N GLU A 436 45.10 -29.38 -22.93
CA GLU A 436 43.94 -30.14 -23.38
C GLU A 436 42.59 -29.52 -22.99
N LYS A 437 42.61 -28.47 -22.17
CA LYS A 437 41.43 -27.72 -21.74
C LYS A 437 41.22 -26.42 -22.52
N LEU A 438 42.10 -26.12 -23.47
CA LEU A 438 42.03 -24.93 -24.32
C LEU A 438 41.31 -25.25 -25.64
N LEU A 439 40.18 -24.58 -25.86
CA LEU A 439 39.33 -24.73 -27.04
C LEU A 439 39.38 -23.46 -27.88
N PHE A 440 39.63 -23.60 -29.18
CA PHE A 440 39.68 -22.47 -30.11
C PHE A 440 38.38 -22.43 -30.89
N LYS A 441 37.56 -21.41 -30.66
CA LYS A 441 36.27 -21.24 -31.36
C LYS A 441 36.26 -19.91 -32.09
N SER A 442 35.61 -19.86 -33.25
CA SER A 442 35.33 -18.59 -33.92
C SER A 442 34.00 -18.08 -33.38
N LEU A 443 34.05 -17.11 -32.48
CA LEU A 443 32.84 -16.50 -31.92
C LEU A 443 32.22 -15.48 -32.87
N LEU A 444 30.97 -15.11 -32.63
CA LEU A 444 30.28 -14.10 -33.43
C LEU A 444 30.86 -12.69 -33.17
N PRO A 445 30.72 -11.75 -34.12
CA PRO A 445 31.09 -10.35 -33.88
C PRO A 445 30.38 -9.76 -32.66
N GLY A 446 31.10 -9.01 -31.83
CA GLY A 446 30.57 -8.40 -30.60
C GLY A 446 31.07 -9.03 -29.30
N ASN A 447 31.74 -10.19 -29.37
CA ASN A 447 32.50 -10.68 -28.22
C ASN A 447 33.67 -9.72 -27.93
N THR A 448 33.79 -9.29 -26.68
CA THR A 448 34.85 -8.37 -26.23
C THR A 448 35.95 -9.09 -25.46
N SER A 449 35.73 -10.36 -25.06
CA SER A 449 36.68 -11.11 -24.25
C SER A 449 37.39 -12.21 -25.07
N PRO A 450 38.71 -12.10 -25.30
CA PRO A 450 39.47 -13.08 -26.08
C PRO A 450 39.62 -14.45 -25.39
N ILE A 451 39.50 -14.51 -24.07
CA ILE A 451 39.59 -15.74 -23.27
C ILE A 451 38.41 -15.78 -22.31
N ARG A 452 37.69 -16.91 -22.25
CA ARG A 452 36.63 -17.14 -21.27
C ARG A 452 36.82 -18.46 -20.55
N ALA A 453 36.77 -18.42 -19.23
CA ALA A 453 36.74 -19.61 -18.40
C ALA A 453 35.33 -20.22 -18.42
N LEU A 454 35.26 -21.54 -18.59
CA LEU A 454 34.05 -22.35 -18.60
C LEU A 454 34.11 -23.38 -17.44
N PRO A 455 32.96 -23.96 -17.05
CA PRO A 455 32.94 -25.01 -16.03
C PRO A 455 33.85 -26.18 -16.36
N GLY A 456 34.47 -26.78 -15.33
CA GLY A 456 35.38 -27.92 -15.50
C GLY A 456 36.79 -27.54 -15.95
N ASN A 457 37.22 -26.31 -15.65
CA ASN A 457 38.52 -25.72 -15.98
C ASN A 457 38.81 -25.75 -17.49
N VAL A 458 37.78 -25.51 -18.31
CA VAL A 458 37.90 -25.39 -19.77
C VAL A 458 38.00 -23.91 -20.10
N PHE A 459 38.85 -23.55 -21.06
CA PHE A 459 39.05 -22.16 -21.48
C PHE A 459 38.75 -22.06 -22.96
N LEU A 460 37.82 -21.18 -23.30
CA LEU A 460 37.46 -20.88 -24.67
C LEU A 460 38.25 -19.65 -25.14
N LEU A 461 38.89 -19.82 -26.29
CA LEU A 461 39.71 -18.82 -26.96
C LEU A 461 39.01 -18.40 -28.24
N ASP A 462 38.72 -17.11 -28.36
CA ASP A 462 38.11 -16.56 -29.57
C ASP A 462 39.18 -16.37 -30.65
N ALA A 463 39.16 -17.26 -31.65
CA ALA A 463 40.12 -17.26 -32.75
C ALA A 463 40.10 -15.93 -33.54
N ASN A 464 38.98 -15.19 -33.54
CA ASN A 464 38.90 -13.90 -34.23
C ASN A 464 39.62 -12.78 -33.47
N LEU A 465 39.82 -12.93 -32.16
CA LEU A 465 40.47 -11.93 -31.30
C LEU A 465 41.93 -12.27 -30.96
N LEU A 466 42.37 -13.48 -31.30
CA LEU A 466 43.74 -13.96 -31.13
C LEU A 466 44.68 -13.39 -32.19
N GLY A 467 44.98 -12.09 -32.08
CA GLY A 467 46.12 -11.45 -32.73
C GLY A 467 47.31 -11.32 -31.77
N ILE A 468 48.55 -11.36 -32.28
CA ILE A 468 49.80 -11.27 -31.49
C ILE A 468 49.78 -10.05 -30.54
N ASN A 469 49.22 -8.91 -30.99
CA ASN A 469 49.14 -7.68 -30.19
C ASN A 469 48.10 -7.77 -29.06
N ASN A 470 46.97 -8.45 -29.27
CA ASN A 470 45.90 -8.57 -28.28
C ASN A 470 46.27 -9.53 -27.15
N VAL A 471 47.08 -10.55 -27.45
CA VAL A 471 47.57 -11.49 -26.42
C VAL A 471 48.58 -10.81 -25.50
N HIS A 472 49.41 -9.92 -26.03
CA HIS A 472 50.38 -9.18 -25.21
C HIS A 472 49.71 -8.21 -24.22
N GLU A 473 48.54 -7.67 -24.57
CA GLU A 473 47.72 -6.79 -23.72
C GLU A 473 46.93 -7.60 -22.67
N LEU A 474 46.41 -8.77 -23.07
CA LEU A 474 45.90 -9.82 -22.18
C LEU A 474 46.93 -10.24 -21.12
N MET A 475 48.19 -10.40 -21.52
CA MET A 475 49.31 -10.78 -20.63
C MET A 475 49.69 -9.72 -19.60
N GLN A 476 49.31 -8.45 -19.80
CA GLN A 476 49.57 -7.38 -18.84
C GLN A 476 48.50 -7.28 -17.75
N ARG A 477 47.31 -7.86 -17.96
CA ARG A 477 46.27 -7.97 -16.93
C ARG A 477 46.60 -9.14 -16.01
N SER A 478 46.48 -8.92 -14.70
CA SER A 478 46.90 -9.93 -13.72
C SER A 478 46.09 -11.22 -13.89
N GLY A 479 46.71 -12.40 -13.72
CA GLY A 479 46.03 -13.69 -13.89
C GLY A 479 44.78 -13.90 -13.01
N ALA A 480 44.61 -13.06 -11.97
CA ALA A 480 43.42 -13.00 -11.14
C ALA A 480 42.25 -12.22 -11.77
N GLU A 481 42.52 -11.25 -12.64
CA GLU A 481 41.50 -10.49 -13.40
C GLU A 481 40.98 -11.27 -14.62
N LEU A 482 41.78 -12.19 -15.16
CA LEU A 482 41.39 -13.06 -16.29
C LEU A 482 40.53 -14.26 -15.89
N CYS A 483 40.53 -14.61 -14.60
CA CYS A 483 39.74 -15.72 -14.04
C CYS A 483 38.48 -15.25 -13.31
N ARG A 484 38.23 -13.94 -13.23
CA ARG A 484 36.96 -13.34 -12.76
C ARG A 484 36.07 -13.06 -13.95
#